data_AF-A0A919U2Z1-F1
#
_entry.id   AF-A0A919U2Z1-F1
#
_cell.length_a   1.000
_cell.length_b   1.000
_cell.length_c   1.000
_cell.angle_alpha   90.00
_cell.angle_beta   90.00
_cell.angle_gamma   90.00
#
_symmetry.space_group_name_H-M   'P 1'
#
loop_
_entity.id
_entity.type
_entity.pdbx_description
1 polymer ?
#
loop_
_entity_poly.entity_id
_entity_poly.type
_entity_poly.pdbx_seq_one_letter_code
_entity_poly.pdbx_strand_id
1 'polypeptide(L)'
;MRLFRRHRPPVVPPEAVGPFDGFTAADAPALQRSFVAALHIGERAERQDVPGTIEIGRGAAGRLVVIWRNLVVGFVPPDRAAPFDAALPADPRAVVAVDGVVHHADGLWRVWVGDLPADGFPPPPPGLDTLPVPEDTVLGIRLDRRGENGPA
;
A
#
# COMPACT_ATOMS: atom_id res chain seq x y z
N MET A 1 28.46 -10.59 25.10
CA MET A 1 27.00 -10.52 24.93
C MET A 1 26.69 -9.99 23.54
N ARG A 2 26.13 -10.80 22.62
CA ARG A 2 25.68 -10.34 21.30
C ARG A 2 24.21 -9.96 21.41
N LEU A 3 23.92 -8.66 21.56
CA LEU A 3 22.55 -8.14 21.58
C LEU A 3 21.95 -8.19 20.15
N PHE A 4 20.83 -8.88 20.02
CA PHE A 4 19.80 -8.77 18.98
C PHE A 4 20.29 -8.55 17.54
N ARG A 5 20.70 -9.62 16.85
CA ARG A 5 20.53 -9.67 15.39
C ARG A 5 19.02 -9.67 15.12
N ARG A 6 18.43 -8.50 14.88
CA ARG A 6 17.13 -8.43 14.21
C ARG A 6 17.32 -9.14 12.87
N HIS A 7 16.81 -10.36 12.76
CA HIS A 7 16.76 -11.05 11.49
C HIS A 7 15.89 -10.21 10.57
N ARG A 8 16.53 -9.51 9.62
CA ARG A 8 15.83 -8.83 8.54
C ARG A 8 15.00 -9.88 7.81
N PRO A 9 13.73 -9.62 7.51
CA PRO A 9 12.95 -10.55 6.73
C PRO A 9 13.66 -10.87 5.40
N PRO A 10 13.56 -12.10 4.89
CA PRO A 10 14.07 -12.42 3.56
C PRO A 10 13.42 -11.50 2.52
N VAL A 11 14.24 -10.77 1.77
CA VAL A 11 13.77 -9.96 0.65
C VAL A 11 14.02 -10.73 -0.62
N VAL A 12 12.94 -11.06 -1.32
CA VAL A 12 12.92 -11.69 -2.63
C VAL A 12 13.03 -10.58 -3.66
N PRO A 13 13.95 -10.68 -4.62
CA PRO A 13 14.12 -9.65 -5.63
C PRO A 13 13.00 -9.75 -6.70
N PRO A 14 12.68 -8.65 -7.40
CA PRO A 14 11.52 -8.56 -8.29
C PRO A 14 11.54 -9.59 -9.42
N GLU A 15 12.72 -9.98 -9.92
CA GLU A 15 12.89 -10.96 -10.99
C GLU A 15 12.32 -12.35 -10.66
N ALA A 16 12.15 -12.69 -9.38
CA ALA A 16 11.56 -13.96 -8.96
C ALA A 16 10.06 -14.08 -9.27
N VAL A 17 9.38 -12.94 -9.46
CA VAL A 17 7.96 -12.89 -9.84
C VAL A 17 7.77 -13.17 -11.33
N GLY A 18 8.79 -12.91 -12.15
CA GLY A 18 8.68 -12.86 -13.61
C GLY A 18 8.10 -11.53 -14.11
N PRO A 19 7.92 -11.38 -15.44
CA PRO A 19 7.35 -10.16 -16.01
C PRO A 19 5.88 -10.02 -15.63
N PHE A 20 5.47 -8.80 -15.26
CA PHE A 20 4.08 -8.46 -14.98
C PHE A 20 3.80 -7.03 -15.45
N ASP A 21 2.56 -6.79 -15.88
CA ASP A 21 2.08 -5.41 -16.08
C ASP A 21 1.81 -4.79 -14.71
N GLY A 22 2.17 -3.53 -14.53
CA GLY A 22 1.86 -2.80 -13.31
C GLY A 22 0.36 -2.75 -13.03
N PHE A 23 0.00 -2.58 -11.76
CA PHE A 23 -1.40 -2.59 -11.32
C PHE A 23 -1.64 -1.69 -10.11
N THR A 24 -2.89 -1.23 -9.96
CA THR A 24 -3.32 -0.48 -8.79
C THR A 24 -3.61 -1.42 -7.62
N ALA A 25 -3.03 -1.15 -6.45
CA ALA A 25 -3.33 -1.88 -5.23
C ALA A 25 -4.79 -1.68 -4.80
N ALA A 26 -5.39 -2.76 -4.27
CA ALA A 26 -6.78 -2.80 -3.86
C ALA A 26 -7.03 -2.23 -2.45
N ASP A 27 -8.30 -1.90 -2.22
CA ASP A 27 -8.88 -1.43 -0.96
C ASP A 27 -8.32 -0.09 -0.45
N ALA A 28 -7.81 0.77 -1.35
CA ALA A 28 -7.21 2.05 -0.98
C ALA A 28 -8.09 2.94 -0.06
N PRO A 29 -9.42 3.06 -0.26
CA PRO A 29 -10.29 3.84 0.64
C PRO A 29 -10.20 3.41 2.11
N ALA A 30 -10.04 2.10 2.36
CA ALA A 30 -9.95 1.59 3.72
C ALA A 30 -8.60 1.87 4.40
N LEU A 31 -7.57 2.17 3.61
CA LEU A 31 -6.17 2.28 4.04
C LEU A 31 -5.66 3.72 4.10
N GLN A 32 -6.52 4.72 3.90
CA GLN A 32 -6.13 6.14 3.90
C GLN A 32 -5.40 6.58 5.17
N ARG A 33 -5.72 6.03 6.34
CA ARG A 33 -4.99 6.32 7.58
C ARG A 33 -3.53 5.85 7.52
N SER A 34 -3.29 4.67 6.93
CA SER A 34 -1.93 4.16 6.72
C SER A 34 -1.15 5.04 5.75
N PHE A 35 -1.77 5.47 4.65
CA PHE A 35 -1.14 6.42 3.71
C PHE A 35 -0.74 7.72 4.39
N VAL A 36 -1.68 8.34 5.11
CA VAL A 36 -1.42 9.60 5.82
C VAL A 36 -0.29 9.44 6.84
N ALA A 37 -0.19 8.29 7.51
CA ALA A 37 0.88 8.00 8.46
C ALA A 37 2.24 7.75 7.78
N ALA A 38 2.24 7.16 6.58
CA ALA A 38 3.45 6.84 5.81
C ALA A 38 4.07 8.06 5.10
N LEU A 39 3.24 9.01 4.69
CA LEU A 39 3.66 10.19 3.94
C LEU A 39 4.32 11.24 4.85
N HIS A 40 5.37 11.87 4.33
CA HIS A 40 5.96 13.07 4.90
C HIS A 40 5.02 14.27 4.76
N ILE A 41 5.24 15.30 5.57
CA ILE A 41 4.38 16.49 5.60
C ILE A 41 4.33 17.18 4.23
N GLY A 42 5.48 17.33 3.55
CA GLY A 42 5.57 17.94 2.22
C GLY A 42 4.82 17.13 1.16
N GLU A 43 5.08 15.82 1.09
CA GLU A 43 4.40 14.89 0.15
C GLU A 43 2.88 14.99 0.29
N ARG A 44 2.35 15.06 1.53
CA ARG A 44 0.91 15.24 1.75
C ARG A 44 0.39 16.60 1.32
N ALA A 45 1.11 17.68 1.65
CA ALA A 45 0.66 19.03 1.41
C ALA A 45 0.59 19.33 -0.09
N GLU A 46 1.58 18.84 -0.84
CA GLU A 46 1.72 19.08 -2.28
C GLU A 46 1.02 18.02 -3.13
N ARG A 47 0.54 16.92 -2.50
CA ARG A 47 -0.05 15.76 -3.19
C ARG A 47 0.86 15.20 -4.28
N GLN A 48 2.17 15.20 -4.00
CA GLN A 48 3.18 14.78 -4.94
C GLN A 48 3.16 13.26 -5.12
N ASP A 49 3.37 12.79 -6.36
CA ASP A 49 3.63 11.39 -6.61
C ASP A 49 4.97 10.97 -5.99
N VAL A 50 4.93 9.91 -5.18
CA VAL A 50 6.08 9.43 -4.42
C VAL A 50 6.52 8.07 -4.97
N PRO A 51 7.51 8.03 -5.86
CA PRO A 51 8.11 6.77 -6.29
C PRO A 51 8.86 6.13 -5.11
N GLY A 52 8.86 4.81 -5.05
CA GLY A 52 9.62 4.08 -4.05
C GLY A 52 9.47 2.58 -4.14
N THR A 53 10.20 1.88 -3.27
CA THR A 53 10.12 0.43 -3.17
C THR A 53 8.85 0.03 -2.41
N ILE A 54 8.04 -0.79 -3.07
CA ILE A 54 6.87 -1.45 -2.52
C ILE A 54 7.25 -2.87 -2.13
N GLU A 55 6.86 -3.28 -0.94
CA GLU A 55 7.05 -4.64 -0.44
C GLU A 55 5.72 -5.39 -0.51
N ILE A 56 5.72 -6.60 -1.08
CA ILE A 56 4.57 -7.49 -1.13
C ILE A 56 4.84 -8.68 -0.22
N GLY A 57 3.97 -8.88 0.76
CA GLY A 57 4.11 -9.94 1.76
C GLY A 57 2.82 -10.73 1.95
N ARG A 58 2.92 -11.84 2.68
CA ARG A 58 1.73 -12.62 3.08
C ARG A 58 1.00 -11.92 4.23
N GLY A 59 -0.29 -11.69 4.03
CA GLY A 59 -1.24 -11.26 5.05
C GLY A 59 -2.03 -12.43 5.63
N ALA A 60 -3.07 -12.10 6.38
CA ALA A 60 -4.01 -13.08 6.90
C ALA A 60 -4.91 -13.66 5.78
N ALA A 61 -5.49 -14.84 6.05
CA ALA A 61 -6.46 -15.50 5.16
C ALA A 61 -5.99 -15.68 3.70
N GLY A 62 -4.67 -15.86 3.50
CA GLY A 62 -4.08 -16.07 2.17
C GLY A 62 -4.06 -14.81 1.28
N ARG A 63 -4.40 -13.63 1.79
CA ARG A 63 -4.30 -12.37 1.03
C ARG A 63 -2.85 -11.89 1.01
N LEU A 64 -2.41 -11.32 -0.11
CA LEU A 64 -1.14 -10.62 -0.17
C LEU A 64 -1.36 -9.13 0.15
N VAL A 65 -0.47 -8.59 0.99
CA VAL A 65 -0.50 -7.19 1.43
C VAL A 65 0.54 -6.39 0.67
N VAL A 66 0.20 -5.14 0.40
CA VAL A 66 1.10 -4.13 -0.16
C VAL A 66 1.59 -3.27 0.99
N ILE A 67 2.91 -3.24 1.19
CA ILE A 67 3.60 -2.57 2.28
C ILE A 67 4.45 -1.45 1.70
N TRP A 68 4.35 -0.27 2.29
CA TRP A 68 5.18 0.87 1.96
C TRP A 68 5.59 1.61 3.23
N ARG A 69 6.89 1.92 3.36
CA ARG A 69 7.47 2.54 4.56
C ARG A 69 7.04 1.85 5.88
N ASN A 70 7.03 0.51 5.88
CA ASN A 70 6.64 -0.35 7.00
C ASN A 70 5.15 -0.30 7.38
N LEU A 71 4.27 0.21 6.52
CA LEU A 71 2.82 0.23 6.73
C LEU A 71 2.10 -0.52 5.62
N VAL A 72 1.06 -1.27 5.97
CA VAL A 72 0.15 -1.86 4.98
C VAL A 72 -0.66 -0.73 4.37
N VAL A 73 -0.58 -0.57 3.06
CA VAL A 73 -1.22 0.50 2.27
C VAL A 73 -2.18 -0.02 1.20
N GLY A 74 -2.34 -1.34 1.10
CA GLY A 74 -3.31 -1.96 0.21
C GLY A 74 -3.15 -3.46 0.14
N PHE A 75 -3.85 -4.09 -0.81
CA PHE A 75 -3.76 -5.52 -1.09
C PHE A 75 -3.46 -5.76 -2.56
N VAL A 76 -2.80 -6.88 -2.86
CA VAL A 76 -2.66 -7.32 -4.26
C VAL A 76 -4.03 -7.80 -4.75
N PRO A 77 -4.51 -7.33 -5.92
CA PRO A 77 -5.74 -7.83 -6.52
C PRO A 77 -5.69 -9.35 -6.75
N PRO A 78 -6.81 -10.10 -6.59
CA PRO A 78 -6.81 -11.56 -6.71
C PRO A 78 -6.29 -12.09 -8.06
N ASP A 79 -6.58 -11.38 -9.15
CA ASP A 79 -6.12 -11.69 -10.51
C ASP A 79 -4.61 -11.47 -10.71
N ARG A 80 -3.97 -10.73 -9.79
CA ARG A 80 -2.53 -10.44 -9.82
C ARG A 80 -1.74 -11.18 -8.75
N ALA A 81 -2.38 -11.87 -7.81
CA ALA A 81 -1.72 -12.43 -6.63
C ALA A 81 -0.83 -13.65 -6.92
N ALA A 82 -1.19 -14.49 -7.89
CA ALA A 82 -0.56 -15.81 -8.07
C ALA A 82 0.97 -15.76 -8.33
N PRO A 83 1.50 -14.88 -9.21
CA PRO A 83 2.95 -14.78 -9.42
C PRO A 83 3.72 -14.37 -8.16
N PHE A 84 3.18 -13.44 -7.37
CA PHE A 84 3.81 -12.98 -6.14
C PHE A 84 3.78 -14.04 -5.04
N ASP A 85 2.68 -14.76 -4.88
CA ASP A 85 2.60 -15.83 -3.88
C ASP A 85 3.56 -16.97 -4.22
N ALA A 86 3.71 -17.31 -5.51
CA ALA A 86 4.66 -18.31 -5.98
C ALA A 86 6.14 -17.92 -5.74
N ALA A 87 6.46 -16.62 -5.83
CA ALA A 87 7.81 -16.11 -5.60
C ALA A 87 8.21 -16.07 -4.11
N LEU A 88 7.23 -16.00 -3.21
CA LEU A 88 7.46 -15.89 -1.77
C LEU A 88 7.88 -17.25 -1.16
N PRO A 89 9.02 -17.36 -0.46
CA PRO A 89 9.43 -18.58 0.23
C PRO A 89 8.50 -18.88 1.41
N ALA A 90 8.55 -20.09 1.98
CA ALA A 90 7.67 -20.50 3.08
C ALA A 90 7.80 -19.65 4.38
N ASP A 91 8.85 -18.83 4.52
CA ASP A 91 8.98 -17.90 5.64
C ASP A 91 7.85 -16.85 5.57
N PRO A 92 6.96 -16.76 6.57
CA PRO A 92 5.83 -15.82 6.56
C PRO A 92 6.25 -14.35 6.61
N ARG A 93 7.51 -14.06 6.95
CA ARG A 93 8.04 -12.70 6.98
C ARG A 93 8.61 -12.27 5.63
N ALA A 94 8.82 -13.20 4.70
CA ALA A 94 9.42 -12.87 3.42
C ALA A 94 8.56 -11.87 2.64
N VAL A 95 9.24 -10.98 1.92
CA VAL A 95 8.61 -9.97 1.07
C VAL A 95 9.26 -9.99 -0.31
N VAL A 96 8.46 -9.72 -1.34
CA VAL A 96 8.97 -9.34 -2.66
C VAL A 96 9.09 -7.83 -2.69
N ALA A 97 10.27 -7.31 -3.05
CA ALA A 97 10.46 -5.87 -3.26
C ALA A 97 10.32 -5.55 -4.75
N VAL A 98 9.42 -4.63 -5.09
CA VAL A 98 9.20 -4.13 -6.46
C VAL A 98 9.17 -2.61 -6.46
N ASP A 99 9.35 -2.00 -7.63
CA ASP A 99 9.11 -0.57 -7.78
C ASP A 99 7.61 -0.28 -7.72
N GLY A 100 7.28 0.95 -7.34
CA GLY A 100 5.91 1.44 -7.33
C GLY A 100 5.85 2.93 -7.02
N VAL A 101 4.63 3.46 -7.09
CA VAL A 101 4.37 4.89 -6.93
C VAL A 101 3.13 5.10 -6.10
N VAL A 102 3.28 5.84 -5.00
CA VAL A 102 2.15 6.35 -4.23
C VAL A 102 1.70 7.65 -4.84
N HIS A 103 0.45 7.72 -5.29
CA HIS A 103 -0.11 8.86 -6.01
C HIS A 103 -1.46 9.25 -5.43
N HIS A 104 -1.94 10.45 -5.76
CA HIS A 104 -3.21 10.95 -5.30
C HIS A 104 -4.22 11.05 -6.45
N ALA A 105 -5.31 10.28 -6.38
CA ALA A 105 -6.36 10.22 -7.39
C ALA A 105 -7.76 10.19 -6.73
N ASP A 106 -8.72 10.93 -7.30
CA ASP A 106 -10.11 10.97 -6.82
C ASP A 106 -10.27 11.31 -5.32
N GLY A 107 -9.39 12.17 -4.80
CA GLY A 107 -9.40 12.56 -3.39
C GLY A 107 -8.79 11.52 -2.43
N LEU A 108 -8.17 10.47 -2.96
CA LEU A 108 -7.58 9.37 -2.20
C LEU A 108 -6.11 9.15 -2.57
N TRP A 109 -5.32 8.71 -1.59
CA TRP A 109 -4.01 8.14 -1.84
C TRP A 109 -4.15 6.69 -2.34
N ARG A 110 -3.40 6.33 -3.38
CA ARG A 110 -3.37 4.99 -3.99
C ARG A 110 -1.93 4.55 -4.23
N VAL A 111 -1.73 3.24 -4.38
CA VAL A 111 -0.45 2.67 -4.80
C VAL A 111 -0.59 2.07 -6.19
N TRP A 112 0.30 2.48 -7.09
CA TRP A 112 0.63 1.74 -8.29
C TRP A 112 1.82 0.83 -7.99
N VAL A 113 1.69 -0.45 -8.31
CA VAL A 113 2.73 -1.48 -8.16
C VAL A 113 3.30 -1.77 -9.54
N GLY A 114 4.62 -1.66 -9.70
CA GLY A 114 5.33 -1.74 -10.97
C GLY A 114 5.87 -0.39 -11.42
N ASP A 115 6.44 -0.37 -12.63
CA ASP A 115 7.06 0.81 -13.23
C ASP A 115 6.07 1.97 -13.37
N LEU A 116 6.57 3.21 -13.26
CA LEU A 116 5.77 4.42 -13.44
C LEU A 116 5.09 4.40 -14.83
N PRO A 117 3.75 4.48 -14.90
CA PRO A 117 3.04 4.52 -16.18
C PRO A 117 3.38 5.79 -16.97
N ALA A 118 3.71 5.64 -18.25
CA ALA A 118 4.05 6.77 -19.12
C ALA A 118 2.87 7.73 -19.36
N ASP A 119 1.65 7.19 -19.48
CA ASP A 119 0.43 7.93 -19.78
C ASP A 119 -0.36 8.32 -18.51
N GLY A 120 0.28 8.25 -17.34
CA GLY A 120 -0.36 8.46 -16.04
C GLY A 120 -1.09 7.23 -15.51
N PHE A 121 -1.61 7.33 -14.30
CA PHE A 121 -2.19 6.17 -13.59
C PHE A 121 -3.57 5.79 -14.17
N PRO A 122 -3.77 4.52 -14.56
CA PRO A 122 -5.08 4.04 -14.96
C PRO A 122 -6.10 4.19 -13.82
N PRO A 123 -7.38 4.49 -14.12
CA PRO A 123 -8.41 4.51 -13.10
C PRO A 123 -8.57 3.11 -12.48
N PRO A 124 -8.91 3.02 -11.18
CA PRO A 124 -9.14 1.74 -10.52
C PRO A 124 -10.34 1.01 -11.17
N PRO A 125 -10.22 -0.29 -11.49
CA PRO A 125 -11.36 -1.04 -12.03
C PRO A 125 -12.51 -1.13 -11.03
N PRO A 126 -13.77 -1.26 -11.50
CA PRO A 126 -14.92 -1.47 -10.64
C PRO A 126 -14.75 -2.71 -9.75
N GLY A 127 -15.12 -2.59 -8.47
CA GLY A 127 -15.01 -3.70 -7.51
C GLY A 127 -13.59 -3.97 -7.01
N LEU A 128 -12.60 -3.14 -7.37
CA LEU A 128 -11.25 -3.21 -6.81
C LEU A 128 -11.25 -2.99 -5.29
N ASP A 129 -12.00 -1.98 -4.84
CA ASP A 129 -12.10 -1.59 -3.44
C ASP A 129 -13.34 -2.27 -2.82
N THR A 130 -13.11 -3.24 -1.96
CA THR A 130 -14.12 -4.12 -1.35
C THR A 130 -14.29 -3.90 0.15
N LEU A 131 -13.23 -3.45 0.82
CA LEU A 131 -13.28 -3.16 2.24
C LEU A 131 -14.06 -1.87 2.52
N PRO A 132 -14.85 -1.83 3.60
CA PRO A 132 -15.53 -0.61 4.01
C PRO A 132 -14.50 0.44 4.46
N VAL A 133 -14.81 1.71 4.21
CA VAL A 133 -14.03 2.83 4.75
C VAL A 133 -14.13 2.82 6.28
N PRO A 134 -13.01 2.91 7.02
CA PRO A 134 -13.03 2.98 8.47
C PRO A 134 -13.91 4.12 8.96
N GLU A 135 -14.81 3.80 9.89
CA GLU A 135 -15.61 4.81 10.56
C GLU A 135 -14.72 5.82 11.27
N ASP A 136 -15.12 7.09 11.22
CA ASP A 136 -14.50 8.20 11.92
C ASP A 136 -15.03 8.35 13.36
N THR A 137 -15.61 7.28 13.92
CA THR A 137 -16.15 7.29 15.28
C THR A 137 -15.40 6.34 16.20
N VAL A 138 -15.33 6.70 17.48
CA VAL A 138 -14.89 5.82 18.56
C VAL A 138 -16.00 5.79 19.59
N LEU A 139 -16.61 4.62 19.80
CA LEU A 139 -17.77 4.45 20.70
C LEU A 139 -18.93 5.40 20.37
N GLY A 140 -19.17 5.67 19.08
CA GLY A 140 -20.21 6.59 18.62
C GLY A 140 -19.85 8.08 18.74
N ILE A 141 -18.68 8.42 19.26
CA ILE A 141 -18.17 9.79 19.31
C ILE A 141 -17.42 10.06 18.00
N ARG A 142 -17.87 11.05 17.22
CA ARG A 142 -17.15 11.51 16.03
C ARG A 142 -15.78 12.06 16.42
N LEU A 143 -14.76 11.59 15.72
CA LEU A 143 -13.41 12.14 15.78
C LEU A 143 -13.34 13.32 14.81
N ASP A 144 -13.93 14.45 15.20
CA ASP A 144 -13.77 15.68 14.43
C ASP A 144 -12.28 16.07 14.47
N ARG A 145 -11.68 16.20 13.28
CA ARG A 145 -10.32 16.75 13.15
C ARG A 145 -10.39 18.22 13.52
N ARG A 146 -10.16 18.54 14.80
CA ARG A 146 -10.09 19.93 15.28
C ARG A 146 -8.92 20.62 14.56
N GLY A 147 -9.24 21.33 13.49
CA GLY A 147 -8.28 21.97 12.59
C GLY A 147 -8.91 22.68 11.38
N GLU A 148 -10.10 22.30 10.95
CA GLU A 148 -10.84 22.98 9.87
C GLU A 148 -12.10 23.66 10.42
N ASN A 149 -11.93 24.74 11.18
CA ASN A 149 -12.97 25.71 11.49
C ASN A 149 -12.26 27.03 11.84
N GLY A 150 -11.81 27.75 10.81
CA GLY A 150 -11.65 29.20 10.92
C GLY A 150 -13.04 29.85 10.99
N PRO A 151 -13.23 30.95 11.74
CA PRO A 151 -14.55 31.52 11.97
C PRO A 151 -15.14 32.07 10.66
N ALA A 152 -16.46 31.93 10.56
CA ALA A 152 -17.31 32.56 9.56
C ALA A 152 -17.24 34.10 9.63
#